data_AF-A0A060BRE9-F1
#
_entry.id   AF-A0A060BRE9-F1
#
_cell.length_a   1.000
_cell.length_b   1.000
_cell.length_c   1.000
_cell.angle_alpha   90.00
_cell.angle_beta   90.00
_cell.angle_gamma   90.00
#
_symmetry.space_group_name_H-M   'P 1'
#
loop_
_entity.id
_entity.type
_entity.pdbx_description
1 polymer ?
#
loop_
_entity_poly.entity_id
_entity_poly.type
_entity_poly.pdbx_seq_one_letter_code
_entity_poly.pdbx_strand_id
1 'polypeptide(L)'
;ACVKHFAAYGGALAGRDYNTVDMSERQLREMYLPGYKAGLDAGAKLVMTSFNTVDGIPATGNQWLFRDVLRNEFGFEGVVISDWGAIKELIPHGVAKDEKQAAELAIKAGVDIEMMT
;
A
#
# COMPACT_ATOMS: atom_id res chain seq x y z
N ALA A 1 -1.86 17.33 2.58
CA ALA A 1 -2.63 16.19 3.09
C ALA A 1 -1.93 14.88 2.72
N CYS A 2 -2.15 13.83 3.52
CA CYS A 2 -1.69 12.47 3.26
C CYS A 2 -2.91 11.57 3.07
N VAL A 3 -3.10 11.01 1.86
CA VAL A 3 -4.19 10.07 1.55
C VAL A 3 -3.84 8.70 2.14
N LYS A 4 -4.80 8.05 2.80
CA LYS A 4 -4.57 6.77 3.48
C LYS A 4 -5.83 5.90 3.51
N HIS A 5 -5.72 4.59 3.69
CA HIS A 5 -4.52 3.75 3.60
C HIS A 5 -4.53 3.07 2.24
N PHE A 6 -3.49 3.25 1.43
CA PHE A 6 -3.44 2.77 0.05
C PHE A 6 -2.95 1.31 0.00
N ALA A 7 -3.79 0.31 -0.30
CA ALA A 7 -5.19 0.43 -0.70
C ALA A 7 -6.09 -0.72 -0.19
N ALA A 8 -7.39 -0.47 -0.28
CA ALA A 8 -8.48 -1.40 0.03
C ALA A 8 -8.53 -1.90 1.49
N TYR A 9 -7.87 -1.20 2.42
CA TYR A 9 -7.75 -1.62 3.82
C TYR A 9 -9.08 -1.96 4.51
N GLY A 10 -10.15 -1.23 4.19
CA GLY A 10 -11.49 -1.49 4.73
C GLY A 10 -12.16 -2.79 4.23
N GLY A 11 -11.59 -3.47 3.23
CA GLY A 11 -12.07 -4.74 2.70
C GLY A 11 -11.63 -5.96 3.52
N ALA A 12 -11.10 -5.77 4.73
CA ALA A 12 -10.52 -6.83 5.54
C ALA A 12 -11.54 -7.94 5.83
N LEU A 13 -11.14 -9.19 5.56
CA LEU A 13 -12.02 -10.34 5.70
C LEU A 13 -12.56 -10.46 7.12
N ALA A 14 -13.88 -10.64 7.21
CA ALA A 14 -14.65 -10.72 8.46
C ALA A 14 -14.51 -9.48 9.37
N GLY A 15 -14.15 -8.31 8.82
CA GLY A 15 -14.07 -7.05 9.56
C GLY A 15 -12.99 -7.03 10.65
N ARG A 16 -12.03 -7.95 10.59
CA ARG A 16 -10.90 -8.00 11.52
C ARG A 16 -9.82 -7.05 11.04
N ASP A 17 -9.40 -6.16 11.92
CA ASP A 17 -8.33 -5.21 11.63
C ASP A 17 -7.04 -5.94 11.19
N TYR A 18 -6.24 -5.34 10.30
CA TYR A 18 -5.02 -5.92 9.70
C TYR A 18 -5.18 -7.21 8.87
N ASN A 19 -6.38 -7.80 8.83
CA ASN A 19 -6.58 -9.09 8.20
C ASN A 19 -6.49 -9.02 6.66
N THR A 20 -6.38 -10.19 6.03
CA THR A 20 -6.35 -10.36 4.58
C THR A 20 -7.45 -9.55 3.88
N VAL A 21 -7.07 -8.90 2.79
CA VAL A 21 -7.99 -8.36 1.79
C VAL A 21 -7.77 -9.16 0.50
N ASP A 22 -8.86 -9.66 -0.07
CA ASP A 22 -8.87 -10.45 -1.29
C ASP A 22 -10.08 -10.05 -2.15
N MET A 23 -9.82 -9.69 -3.40
CA MET A 23 -10.84 -9.32 -4.38
C MET A 23 -10.24 -9.30 -5.79
N SER A 24 -11.09 -9.40 -6.81
CA SER A 24 -10.65 -9.22 -8.19
C SER A 24 -10.08 -7.81 -8.43
N GLU A 25 -9.09 -7.69 -9.32
CA GLU A 25 -8.55 -6.40 -9.75
C GLU A 25 -9.66 -5.47 -10.27
N ARG A 26 -10.66 -6.00 -10.99
CA ARG A 26 -11.82 -5.22 -11.44
C ARG A 26 -12.54 -4.56 -10.27
N GLN A 27 -12.86 -5.33 -9.22
CA GLN A 27 -13.53 -4.79 -8.04
C GLN A 27 -12.66 -3.77 -7.30
N LEU A 28 -11.35 -4.03 -7.18
CA LEU A 28 -10.40 -3.07 -6.62
C LEU A 28 -10.46 -1.74 -7.39
N ARG A 29 -10.36 -1.78 -8.72
CA ARG A 29 -10.37 -0.61 -9.59
C ARG A 29 -11.68 0.16 -9.59
N GLU A 30 -12.80 -0.55 -9.67
CA GLU A 30 -14.13 0.08 -9.79
C GLU A 30 -14.65 0.61 -8.46
N MET A 31 -14.33 -0.05 -7.33
CA MET A 31 -15.00 0.24 -6.04
C MET A 31 -14.07 0.82 -4.98
N TYR A 32 -12.80 0.41 -4.95
CA TYR A 32 -11.89 0.76 -3.85
C TYR A 32 -10.90 1.86 -4.22
N LEU A 33 -10.39 1.88 -5.45
CA LEU A 33 -9.43 2.88 -5.92
C LEU A 33 -9.98 4.31 -6.16
N PRO A 34 -11.25 4.53 -6.56
CA PRO A 34 -11.70 5.87 -6.96
C PRO A 34 -11.59 6.94 -5.88
N GLY A 35 -11.83 6.58 -4.61
CA GLY A 35 -11.73 7.52 -3.49
C GLY A 35 -10.30 8.04 -3.27
N TYR A 36 -9.31 7.17 -3.37
CA TYR A 36 -7.91 7.59 -3.30
C TYR A 36 -7.57 8.48 -4.49
N LYS A 37 -7.91 8.05 -5.72
CA LYS A 37 -7.62 8.82 -6.93
C LYS A 37 -8.22 10.23 -6.86
N ALA A 38 -9.46 10.38 -6.41
CA ALA A 38 -10.07 11.69 -6.20
C ALA A 38 -9.29 12.57 -5.21
N GLY A 39 -8.79 11.98 -4.11
CA GLY A 39 -7.92 12.70 -3.16
C GLY A 39 -6.57 13.12 -3.75
N LEU A 40 -6.00 12.30 -4.64
CA LEU A 40 -4.77 12.63 -5.36
C LEU A 40 -5.00 13.72 -6.41
N ASP A 41 -6.05 13.60 -7.23
CA ASP A 41 -6.45 14.58 -8.24
C ASP A 41 -6.77 15.95 -7.58
N ALA A 42 -7.25 15.95 -6.33
CA ALA A 42 -7.45 17.16 -5.53
C ALA A 42 -6.15 17.78 -4.96
N GLY A 43 -4.99 17.19 -5.24
CA GLY A 43 -3.67 17.75 -4.90
C GLY A 43 -3.08 17.26 -3.58
N ALA A 44 -3.50 16.10 -3.06
CA ALA A 44 -2.79 15.47 -1.95
C ALA A 44 -1.29 15.27 -2.27
N LYS A 45 -0.42 15.45 -1.27
CA LYS A 45 1.03 15.48 -1.46
C LYS A 45 1.74 14.22 -0.99
N LEU A 46 1.05 13.43 -0.17
CA LEU A 46 1.56 12.19 0.37
C LEU A 46 0.50 11.08 0.22
N VAL A 47 0.98 9.85 0.12
CA VAL A 47 0.19 8.63 0.24
C VAL A 47 0.80 7.76 1.33
N MET A 48 -0.05 7.23 2.21
CA MET A 48 0.34 6.25 3.22
C MET A 48 -0.02 4.85 2.75
N THR A 49 0.91 3.90 2.89
CA THR A 49 0.66 2.47 2.59
C THR A 49 -0.42 1.89 3.52
N SER A 50 -0.93 0.71 3.21
CA SER A 50 -1.81 -0.04 4.11
C SER A 50 -1.15 -1.30 4.66
N PHE A 51 -1.74 -1.83 5.73
CA PHE A 51 -1.25 -3.04 6.40
C PHE A 51 -1.63 -4.34 5.70
N ASN A 52 -2.76 -4.35 5.01
CA ASN A 52 -3.31 -5.56 4.40
C ASN A 52 -2.51 -6.04 3.19
N THR A 53 -2.79 -7.27 2.79
CA THR A 53 -2.45 -7.78 1.46
C THR A 53 -3.36 -7.20 0.39
N VAL A 54 -2.86 -6.98 -0.81
CA VAL A 54 -3.63 -6.74 -2.03
C VAL A 54 -3.20 -7.82 -3.03
N ASP A 55 -4.14 -8.68 -3.43
CA ASP A 55 -3.86 -9.88 -4.26
C ASP A 55 -2.73 -10.75 -3.66
N GLY A 56 -2.82 -11.01 -2.35
CA GLY A 56 -1.85 -11.83 -1.61
C GLY A 56 -0.51 -11.14 -1.28
N ILE A 57 -0.21 -9.96 -1.81
CA ILE A 57 1.04 -9.24 -1.56
C ILE A 57 0.79 -8.09 -0.56
N PRO A 58 1.50 -8.00 0.58
CA PRO A 58 1.37 -6.86 1.51
C PRO A 58 1.58 -5.54 0.78
N ALA A 59 0.67 -4.57 0.96
CA ALA A 59 0.65 -3.35 0.17
C ALA A 59 2.03 -2.66 0.16
N THR A 60 2.65 -2.47 1.33
CA THR A 60 3.98 -1.85 1.50
C THR A 60 5.10 -2.46 0.63
N GLY A 61 4.99 -3.74 0.27
CA GLY A 61 5.96 -4.43 -0.60
C GLY A 61 5.46 -4.63 -2.05
N ASN A 62 4.32 -4.08 -2.42
CA ASN A 62 3.64 -4.35 -3.69
C ASN A 62 4.06 -3.35 -4.79
N GLN A 63 4.96 -3.79 -5.68
CA GLN A 63 5.43 -2.99 -6.82
C GLN A 63 4.32 -2.66 -7.82
N TRP A 64 3.42 -3.60 -8.12
CA TRP A 64 2.30 -3.32 -9.03
C TRP A 64 1.41 -2.20 -8.49
N LEU A 65 1.10 -2.23 -7.19
CA LEU A 65 0.25 -1.23 -6.57
C LEU A 65 0.89 0.18 -6.57
N PHE A 66 2.18 0.28 -6.23
CA PHE A 66 2.83 1.58 -6.06
C PHE A 66 3.56 2.09 -7.29
N ARG A 67 4.16 1.23 -8.11
CA ARG A 67 4.83 1.63 -9.35
C ARG A 67 3.83 1.72 -10.49
N ASP A 68 3.09 0.64 -10.75
CA ASP A 68 2.21 0.59 -11.92
C ASP A 68 0.94 1.41 -11.69
N VAL A 69 0.17 1.12 -10.65
CA VAL A 69 -1.11 1.81 -10.42
C VAL A 69 -0.89 3.25 -9.91
N LEU A 70 -0.19 3.44 -8.79
CA LEU A 70 -0.08 4.77 -8.19
C LEU A 70 0.76 5.74 -9.03
N ARG A 71 1.97 5.33 -9.46
CA ARG A 71 2.85 6.24 -10.22
C ARG A 71 2.53 6.25 -11.71
N ASN A 72 2.53 5.10 -12.40
CA ASN A 72 2.39 5.08 -13.86
C ASN A 72 0.97 5.40 -14.33
N GLU A 73 -0.06 4.79 -13.72
CA GLU A 73 -1.45 5.01 -14.16
C GLU A 73 -2.07 6.28 -13.57
N PHE A 74 -1.88 6.54 -12.27
CA PHE A 74 -2.46 7.72 -11.62
C PHE A 74 -1.60 8.98 -11.72
N GLY A 75 -0.32 8.85 -12.11
CA GLY A 75 0.59 9.99 -12.28
C GLY A 75 1.00 10.65 -10.95
N PHE A 76 1.01 9.90 -9.84
CA PHE A 76 1.34 10.47 -8.54
C PHE A 76 2.86 10.64 -8.35
N GLU A 77 3.30 11.89 -8.31
CA GLU A 77 4.71 12.27 -8.14
C GLU A 77 5.08 12.64 -6.69
N GLY A 78 4.18 12.43 -5.74
CA GLY A 78 4.41 12.76 -4.33
C GLY A 78 5.17 11.69 -3.56
N VAL A 79 5.24 11.90 -2.24
CA VAL A 79 5.94 11.02 -1.30
C VAL A 79 5.03 9.88 -0.86
N VAL A 80 5.55 8.65 -0.90
CA VAL A 80 4.92 7.47 -0.30
C VAL A 80 5.54 7.21 1.07
N ILE A 81 4.75 7.27 2.12
CA ILE A 81 5.16 6.96 3.50
C ILE A 81 4.59 5.60 3.91
N SER A 82 5.36 4.76 4.58
CA SER A 82 4.82 3.54 5.17
C SER A 82 3.83 3.89 6.28
N ASP A 83 2.84 3.05 6.51
CA ASP A 83 2.18 3.07 7.81
C ASP A 83 3.17 2.64 8.92
N TRP A 84 2.79 2.87 10.17
CA TRP A 84 3.61 2.53 11.34
C TRP A 84 4.02 1.07 11.31
N GLY A 85 5.30 0.72 11.38
CA GLY A 85 5.64 -0.72 11.44
C GLY A 85 5.72 -1.41 10.09
N ALA A 86 5.08 -0.85 9.05
CA ALA A 86 4.62 -1.63 7.91
C ALA A 86 5.73 -2.23 7.05
N ILE A 87 6.95 -1.66 7.06
CA ILE A 87 8.12 -2.26 6.39
C ILE A 87 8.56 -3.51 7.15
N LYS A 88 8.80 -3.42 8.47
CA LYS A 88 9.17 -4.56 9.30
C LYS A 88 8.09 -5.65 9.32
N GLU A 89 6.82 -5.27 9.21
CA GLU A 89 5.69 -6.19 9.14
C GLU A 89 5.66 -7.06 7.87
N LEU A 90 6.46 -6.74 6.85
CA LEU A 90 6.69 -7.67 5.72
C LEU A 90 7.23 -9.05 6.19
N ILE A 91 7.89 -9.10 7.35
CA ILE A 91 8.40 -10.33 7.96
C ILE A 91 7.26 -11.21 8.51
N PRO A 92 6.39 -10.75 9.43
CA PRO A 92 5.25 -11.54 9.88
C PRO A 92 4.21 -11.83 8.79
N HIS A 93 4.13 -11.02 7.73
CA HIS A 93 3.38 -11.39 6.51
C HIS A 93 4.01 -12.54 5.71
N GLY A 94 5.25 -12.93 6.02
CA GLY A 94 5.94 -14.06 5.41
C GLY A 94 6.57 -13.78 4.05
N VAL A 95 6.65 -12.51 3.63
CA VAL A 95 7.24 -12.13 2.32
C VAL A 95 8.69 -11.66 2.41
N ALA A 96 9.17 -11.32 3.62
CA ALA A 96 10.56 -11.01 3.90
C ALA A 96 11.12 -11.96 4.98
N LYS A 97 12.34 -12.45 4.77
CA LYS A 97 13.03 -13.32 5.74
C LYS A 97 13.66 -12.55 6.90
N ASP A 98 14.00 -11.28 6.68
CA ASP A 98 14.71 -10.40 7.61
C ASP A 98 14.47 -8.92 7.25
N GLU A 99 14.92 -8.01 8.11
CA GLU A 99 14.76 -6.55 7.92
C GLU A 99 15.49 -6.04 6.67
N LYS A 100 16.58 -6.69 6.27
CA LYS A 100 17.30 -6.35 5.04
C LYS A 100 16.42 -6.61 3.81
N GLN A 101 15.80 -7.79 3.74
CA GLN A 101 14.89 -8.12 2.64
C GLN A 101 13.62 -7.25 2.68
N ALA A 102 13.11 -6.93 3.88
CA ALA A 102 11.96 -6.04 4.04
C ALA A 102 12.26 -4.63 3.48
N ALA A 103 13.40 -4.05 3.84
CA ALA A 103 13.85 -2.77 3.30
C ALA A 103 14.02 -2.81 1.77
N GLU A 104 14.62 -3.89 1.24
CA GLU A 104 14.79 -4.08 -0.20
C GLU A 104 13.45 -4.14 -0.95
N LEU A 105 12.46 -4.85 -0.41
CA LEU A 105 11.14 -4.96 -1.02
C LEU A 105 10.40 -3.62 -0.99
N ALA A 106 10.40 -2.92 0.15
CA ALA A 106 9.71 -1.64 0.30
C ALA A 106 10.29 -0.54 -0.61
N ILE A 107 11.63 -0.42 -0.67
CA ILE A 107 12.25 0.60 -1.54
C ILE A 107 12.03 0.29 -3.03
N LYS A 108 12.02 -1.00 -3.42
CA LYS A 108 11.67 -1.42 -4.78
C LYS A 108 10.20 -1.12 -5.11
N ALA A 109 9.28 -1.36 -4.17
CA ALA A 109 7.87 -0.97 -4.28
C ALA A 109 7.69 0.54 -4.44
N GLY A 110 8.60 1.35 -3.89
CA GLY A 110 8.60 2.80 -4.02
C GLY A 110 8.08 3.53 -2.80
N VAL A 111 8.28 2.94 -1.62
CA VAL A 111 8.09 3.58 -0.32
C VAL A 111 9.29 4.48 -0.04
N ASP A 112 9.04 5.77 0.18
CA ASP A 112 10.06 6.83 0.29
C ASP A 112 10.41 7.15 1.75
N ILE A 113 9.45 7.01 2.67
CA ILE A 113 9.65 7.25 4.11
C ILE A 113 9.20 6.02 4.89
N GLU A 114 10.07 5.53 5.76
CA GLU A 114 9.76 4.49 6.75
C GLU A 114 9.27 5.13 8.06
N MET A 115 8.14 4.66 8.58
CA MET A 115 7.56 5.13 9.83
C MET A 115 7.84 4.16 10.99
N MET A 116 8.84 4.52 11.81
CA MET A 116 9.12 3.97 13.15
C MET A 116 9.25 2.43 13.24
N THR A 117 10.32 1.86 12.66
CA THR A 117 10.66 0.41 12.70
C THR A 117 12.11 0.07 13.01
#